data_AF-A0A955BKT8-F1
#
_entry.id   AF-A0A955BKT8-F1
#
_cell.length_a   1.000
_cell.length_b   1.000
_cell.length_c   1.000
_cell.angle_alpha   90.00
_cell.angle_beta   90.00
_cell.angle_gamma   90.00
#
_symmetry.space_group_name_H-M   'P 1'
#
loop_
_entity.id
_entity.type
_entity.pdbx_description
1 polymer ?
#
loop_
_entity_poly.entity_id
_entity_poly.type
_entity_poly.pdbx_seq_one_letter_code
_entity_poly.pdbx_strand_id
1 'polypeptide(L)'
;SLDEWGQNVRKAFPLSDIFVDVDSHQSFPNSLQRAMEIVFSHPFHTPTRDEFGMNQAEAAALRSSALGRQVGAVITTLGGDIISVGTNEVPRANGGLYWEGDSPDNRDFTLGRDSNDRFKEKLLGEILQKLQTATWLRDDLNRAELATLIDKLIYDNDSVLTGAHVENIIEFGRCVHAEMAAIVDAARRGVSVDGSVLYTTTFPCHECARHIVAAGIRRVVYRVPYPKSLVRELYPDSIDVDGDLDENTHVTFQPFVGIAPRRFRQFFEMRQRKDRRGFVVQWKRDKARPNLGDYVPNYGLIEKDEAEFILEFSGDARE
;
A
#
# COMPACT_ATOMS: atom_id res chain seq x y z
N SER A 1 -17.57 15.14 0.60
CA SER A 1 -18.86 15.23 1.31
C SER A 1 -19.16 13.88 1.92
N LEU A 2 -19.59 13.88 3.18
CA LEU A 2 -20.12 12.70 3.88
C LEU A 2 -21.61 12.61 3.58
N ASP A 3 -21.93 12.42 2.31
CA ASP A 3 -23.29 12.09 1.91
C ASP A 3 -23.38 10.56 2.02
N GLU A 4 -24.39 10.04 2.73
CA GLU A 4 -24.57 8.60 3.00
C GLU A 4 -24.66 7.78 1.69
N TRP A 5 -25.06 8.46 0.60
CA TRP A 5 -25.18 7.93 -0.76
C TRP A 5 -24.14 8.52 -1.73
N GLY A 6 -23.18 9.29 -1.22
CA GLY A 6 -22.13 9.92 -2.03
C GLY A 6 -21.11 8.92 -2.56
N GLN A 7 -20.62 9.15 -3.78
CA GLN A 7 -19.57 8.30 -4.35
C GLN A 7 -18.28 8.38 -3.53
N ASN A 8 -17.85 7.25 -2.97
CA ASN A 8 -16.61 7.17 -2.20
C ASN A 8 -15.40 6.91 -3.10
N VAL A 9 -15.08 7.87 -3.97
CA VAL A 9 -13.97 7.77 -4.92
C VAL A 9 -12.64 7.49 -4.21
N ARG A 10 -12.42 8.07 -3.02
CA ARG A 10 -11.18 7.88 -2.23
C ARG A 10 -10.99 6.43 -1.77
N LYS A 11 -12.05 5.75 -1.32
CA LYS A 11 -11.97 4.33 -0.93
C LYS A 11 -11.98 3.39 -2.13
N ALA A 12 -12.55 3.81 -3.26
CA ALA A 12 -12.59 3.01 -4.48
C ALA A 12 -11.25 3.02 -5.25
N PHE A 13 -10.52 4.13 -5.25
CA PHE A 13 -9.27 4.27 -6.01
C PHE A 13 -8.21 3.19 -5.70
N PRO A 14 -7.96 2.81 -4.43
CA PRO A 14 -7.04 1.70 -4.10
C PRO A 14 -7.49 0.33 -4.64
N LEU A 15 -8.77 0.17 -4.98
CA LEU A 15 -9.35 -1.07 -5.48
C LEU A 15 -9.35 -1.15 -7.01
N SER A 16 -8.84 -0.13 -7.70
CA SER A 16 -8.74 -0.10 -9.15
C SER A 16 -7.86 -1.23 -9.68
N ASP A 17 -8.33 -1.88 -10.75
CA ASP A 17 -7.61 -2.96 -11.42
C ASP A 17 -6.54 -2.43 -12.39
N ILE A 18 -6.71 -1.20 -12.90
CA ILE A 18 -5.87 -0.56 -13.90
C ILE A 18 -5.78 0.94 -13.57
N PHE A 19 -4.56 1.48 -13.63
CA PHE A 19 -4.27 2.90 -13.52
C PHE A 19 -3.75 3.39 -14.87
N VAL A 20 -4.33 4.46 -15.42
CA VAL A 20 -3.94 5.03 -16.70
C VAL A 20 -3.38 6.44 -16.50
N ASP A 21 -2.30 6.74 -17.20
CA ASP A 21 -1.74 8.09 -17.29
C ASP A 21 -2.68 8.97 -18.12
N VAL A 22 -3.07 10.12 -17.56
CA VAL A 22 -3.94 11.13 -18.18
C VAL A 22 -3.26 12.48 -18.39
N ASP A 23 -1.95 12.57 -18.13
CA ASP A 23 -1.21 13.83 -18.01
C ASP A 23 -0.92 14.46 -19.38
N SER A 24 -0.89 13.65 -20.45
CA SER A 24 -0.70 14.18 -21.81
C SER A 24 -1.61 13.54 -22.86
N HIS A 25 -1.95 14.34 -23.88
CA HIS A 25 -2.67 13.87 -25.07
C HIS A 25 -1.94 12.75 -25.85
N GLN A 26 -0.63 12.57 -25.62
CA GLN A 26 0.17 11.55 -26.28
C GLN A 26 0.27 10.26 -25.44
N SER A 27 0.45 10.38 -24.13
CA SER A 27 0.61 9.21 -23.24
C SER A 27 -0.72 8.51 -22.96
N PHE A 28 -1.82 9.25 -22.85
CA PHE A 28 -3.13 8.69 -22.55
C PHE A 28 -3.63 7.65 -23.57
N PRO A 29 -3.65 7.92 -24.89
CA PRO A 29 -4.10 6.92 -25.87
C PRO A 29 -3.28 5.63 -25.84
N ASN A 30 -1.96 5.76 -25.64
CA ASN A 30 -1.05 4.61 -25.58
C ASN A 30 -1.28 3.78 -24.32
N SER A 31 -1.39 4.44 -23.16
CA SER A 31 -1.67 3.77 -21.88
C SER A 31 -3.02 3.05 -21.93
N LEU A 32 -4.06 3.72 -22.44
CA LEU A 32 -5.39 3.14 -22.58
C LEU A 32 -5.41 1.98 -23.58
N GLN A 33 -4.76 2.13 -24.74
CA GLN A 33 -4.69 1.05 -25.73
C GLN A 33 -4.00 -0.19 -25.15
N ARG A 34 -2.85 -0.03 -24.48
CA ARG A 34 -2.14 -1.14 -23.84
C ARG A 34 -3.02 -1.82 -22.79
N ALA A 35 -3.66 -1.04 -21.91
CA ALA A 35 -4.58 -1.56 -20.92
C ALA A 35 -5.70 -2.39 -21.55
N MET A 36 -6.33 -1.89 -22.60
CA MET A 36 -7.40 -2.60 -23.31
C MET A 36 -6.88 -3.88 -23.97
N GLU A 37 -5.73 -3.84 -24.64
CA GLU A 37 -5.16 -5.04 -25.26
C GLU A 37 -4.80 -6.12 -24.22
N ILE A 38 -4.33 -5.73 -23.04
CA ILE A 38 -4.11 -6.66 -21.91
C ILE A 38 -5.42 -7.28 -21.43
N VAL A 39 -6.45 -6.46 -21.18
CA VAL A 39 -7.78 -6.94 -20.79
C VAL A 39 -8.30 -7.94 -21.82
N PHE A 40 -8.07 -7.71 -23.11
CA PHE A 40 -8.47 -8.59 -24.20
C PHE A 40 -7.44 -9.68 -24.56
N SER A 41 -6.60 -10.06 -23.59
CA SER A 41 -5.68 -11.20 -23.69
C SER A 41 -4.67 -11.12 -24.82
N HIS A 42 -4.16 -9.93 -25.14
CA HIS A 42 -3.07 -9.81 -26.09
C HIS A 42 -1.85 -10.62 -25.59
N PRO A 43 -1.35 -11.60 -26.36
CA PRO A 43 -0.44 -12.63 -25.86
C PRO A 43 0.97 -12.13 -25.53
N PHE A 44 1.34 -10.94 -26.00
CA PHE A 44 2.70 -10.41 -25.94
C PHE A 44 2.87 -9.12 -25.12
N HIS A 45 1.80 -8.62 -24.48
CA HIS A 45 1.99 -7.60 -23.46
C HIS A 45 2.55 -8.25 -22.20
N THR A 46 3.69 -7.73 -21.73
CA THR A 46 4.37 -8.18 -20.52
C THR A 46 4.41 -7.03 -19.51
N PRO A 47 4.65 -7.31 -18.21
CA PRO A 47 4.72 -6.27 -17.20
C PRO A 47 5.75 -5.19 -17.56
N THR A 48 5.41 -3.94 -17.32
CA THR A 48 6.41 -2.87 -17.25
C THR A 48 7.27 -3.04 -16.00
N ARG A 49 8.40 -2.32 -15.93
CA ARG A 49 9.23 -2.27 -14.72
C ARG A 49 8.41 -1.78 -13.51
N ASP A 50 7.54 -0.81 -13.72
CA ASP A 50 6.72 -0.25 -12.65
C ASP A 50 5.65 -1.23 -12.18
N GLU A 51 4.99 -1.94 -13.11
CA GLU A 51 4.03 -3.00 -12.76
C GLU A 51 4.72 -4.12 -11.98
N PHE A 52 5.92 -4.53 -12.41
CA PHE A 52 6.70 -5.54 -11.71
C PHE A 52 7.12 -5.05 -10.31
N GLY A 53 7.75 -3.88 -10.20
CA GLY A 53 8.20 -3.31 -8.93
C GLY A 53 7.05 -3.12 -7.94
N MET A 54 5.90 -2.61 -8.40
CA MET A 54 4.71 -2.44 -7.57
C MET A 54 4.09 -3.78 -7.14
N ASN A 55 4.07 -4.79 -8.02
CA ASN A 55 3.62 -6.13 -7.65
C ASN A 55 4.51 -6.76 -6.57
N GLN A 56 5.82 -6.56 -6.65
CA GLN A 56 6.75 -7.02 -5.62
C GLN A 56 6.56 -6.27 -4.29
N ALA A 57 6.29 -4.96 -4.33
CA ALA A 57 5.96 -4.18 -3.15
C ALA A 57 4.65 -4.67 -2.49
N GLU A 58 3.61 -4.97 -3.26
CA GLU A 58 2.37 -5.54 -2.73
C GLU A 58 2.59 -6.92 -2.11
N ALA A 59 3.34 -7.80 -2.78
CA ALA A 59 3.67 -9.12 -2.25
C ALA A 59 4.43 -9.01 -0.92
N ALA A 60 5.34 -8.05 -0.80
CA ALA A 60 6.05 -7.78 0.45
C ALA A 60 5.11 -7.28 1.57
N ALA A 61 4.12 -6.45 1.23
CA ALA A 61 3.17 -5.89 2.18
C ALA A 61 2.36 -6.97 2.92
N LEU A 62 2.04 -8.08 2.24
CA LEU A 62 1.29 -9.21 2.82
C LEU A 62 1.97 -9.85 4.02
N ARG A 63 3.27 -9.60 4.23
CA ARG A 63 4.01 -10.07 5.40
C ARG A 63 3.73 -9.25 6.67
N SER A 64 3.29 -8.01 6.53
CA SER A 64 3.10 -7.11 7.66
C SER A 64 2.01 -7.60 8.61
N SER A 65 2.31 -7.57 9.91
CA SER A 65 1.35 -7.78 10.98
C SER A 65 0.97 -6.48 11.72
N ALA A 66 1.30 -5.32 11.15
CA ALA A 66 1.00 -4.04 11.77
C ALA A 66 -0.51 -3.82 11.93
N LEU A 67 -0.93 -3.31 13.08
CA LEU A 67 -2.34 -3.18 13.46
C LEU A 67 -3.12 -2.15 12.63
N GLY A 68 -2.44 -1.18 12.04
CA GLY A 68 -3.07 -0.11 11.26
C GLY A 68 -3.26 -0.42 9.78
N ARG A 69 -2.19 -0.78 9.08
CA ARG A 69 -2.20 -1.03 7.63
C ARG A 69 -1.02 -1.91 7.22
N GLN A 70 -1.19 -2.66 6.13
CA GLN A 70 -0.10 -3.38 5.49
C GLN A 70 0.55 -2.50 4.41
N VAL A 71 1.85 -2.30 4.51
CA VAL A 71 2.66 -1.51 3.57
C VAL A 71 3.87 -2.34 3.15
N GLY A 72 4.19 -2.27 1.86
CA GLY A 72 5.37 -2.90 1.31
C GLY A 72 6.11 -1.93 0.41
N ALA A 73 7.42 -2.09 0.34
CA ALA A 73 8.28 -1.29 -0.50
C ALA A 73 9.37 -2.16 -1.14
N VAL A 74 9.80 -1.78 -2.34
CA VAL A 74 10.87 -2.44 -3.07
C VAL A 74 11.76 -1.38 -3.68
N ILE A 75 13.07 -1.54 -3.54
CA ILE A 75 14.05 -0.69 -4.21
C ILE A 75 14.62 -1.48 -5.40
N THR A 76 14.68 -0.86 -6.57
CA THR A 76 15.26 -1.47 -7.77
C THR A 76 16.32 -0.58 -8.41
N THR A 77 17.20 -1.18 -9.21
CA THR A 77 17.99 -0.43 -10.19
C THR A 77 17.06 0.26 -11.20
N LEU A 78 17.59 1.23 -11.97
CA LEU A 78 16.88 1.78 -13.13
C LEU A 78 16.54 0.69 -14.19
N GLY A 79 17.33 -0.39 -14.21
CA GLY A 79 17.11 -1.56 -15.07
C GLY A 79 15.92 -2.43 -14.63
N GLY A 80 15.46 -2.30 -13.38
CA GLY A 80 14.37 -3.10 -12.80
C GLY A 80 14.83 -4.26 -11.93
N ASP A 81 16.13 -4.40 -11.67
CA ASP A 81 16.66 -5.45 -10.78
C ASP A 81 16.37 -5.09 -9.33
N ILE A 82 15.85 -6.04 -8.55
CA ILE A 82 15.54 -5.82 -7.13
C ILE A 82 16.83 -5.68 -6.33
N ILE A 83 16.98 -4.56 -5.63
CA ILE A 83 18.06 -4.27 -4.70
C ILE A 83 17.68 -4.72 -3.30
N SER A 84 16.50 -4.31 -2.82
CA SER A 84 16.00 -4.64 -1.49
C SER A 84 14.47 -4.62 -1.42
N VAL A 85 13.94 -5.24 -0.36
CA VAL A 85 12.51 -5.34 -0.10
C VAL A 85 12.25 -4.98 1.36
N GLY A 86 11.21 -4.20 1.60
CA GLY A 86 10.77 -3.77 2.92
C GLY A 86 9.29 -4.00 3.11
N THR A 87 8.89 -4.22 4.36
CA THR A 87 7.50 -4.18 4.80
C THR A 87 7.46 -3.48 6.15
N ASN A 88 6.34 -2.88 6.50
CA ASN A 88 6.20 -2.27 7.80
C ASN A 88 6.04 -3.35 8.88
N GLU A 89 7.01 -3.45 9.78
CA GLU A 89 7.02 -4.47 10.83
C GLU A 89 7.95 -4.06 11.97
N VAL A 90 7.75 -4.65 13.15
CA VAL A 90 8.58 -4.41 14.33
C VAL A 90 10.00 -4.95 14.11
N PRO A 91 11.05 -4.17 14.46
CA PRO A 91 12.44 -4.61 14.33
C PRO A 91 12.82 -5.59 15.44
N ARG A 92 13.83 -6.42 15.15
CA ARG A 92 14.41 -7.37 16.11
C ARG A 92 15.82 -6.97 16.54
N ALA A 93 16.24 -7.44 17.70
CA ALA A 93 17.63 -7.33 18.15
C ALA A 93 18.58 -8.00 17.15
N ASN A 94 19.77 -7.40 16.95
CA ASN A 94 20.77 -7.79 15.95
C ASN A 94 20.34 -7.57 14.47
N GLY A 95 19.25 -6.82 14.25
CA GLY A 95 18.86 -6.29 12.95
C GLY A 95 17.84 -7.15 12.19
N GLY A 96 17.19 -6.53 11.21
CA GLY A 96 16.06 -7.12 10.51
C GLY A 96 14.74 -6.91 11.27
N LEU A 97 13.68 -7.49 10.71
CA LEU A 97 12.31 -7.39 11.21
C LEU A 97 11.85 -8.75 11.72
N TYR A 98 10.81 -8.78 12.55
CA TYR A 98 10.17 -10.02 12.94
C TYR A 98 9.53 -10.72 11.74
N TRP A 99 9.53 -12.05 11.78
CA TRP A 99 8.88 -12.97 10.87
C TRP A 99 7.98 -13.92 11.64
N GLU A 100 7.04 -14.52 10.91
CA GLU A 100 6.26 -15.63 11.46
C GLU A 100 7.19 -16.78 11.88
N GLY A 101 6.98 -17.31 13.08
CA GLY A 101 7.82 -18.34 13.68
C GLY A 101 9.01 -17.84 14.50
N ASP A 102 9.27 -16.53 14.59
CA ASP A 102 10.30 -15.98 15.46
C ASP A 102 9.94 -16.11 16.96
N SER A 103 10.97 -16.32 17.80
CA SER A 103 10.82 -16.37 19.25
C SER A 103 11.99 -15.66 19.98
N PRO A 104 11.72 -14.84 21.02
CA PRO A 104 10.41 -14.40 21.45
C PRO A 104 9.78 -13.45 20.42
N ASP A 105 8.46 -13.55 20.22
CA ASP A 105 7.73 -12.62 19.38
C ASP A 105 7.34 -11.39 20.20
N ASN A 106 7.85 -10.22 19.81
CA ASN A 106 7.52 -8.95 20.45
C ASN A 106 6.84 -7.99 19.49
N ARG A 107 6.11 -8.48 18.48
CA ARG A 107 5.27 -7.64 17.62
C ARG A 107 4.10 -7.05 18.40
N ASP A 108 3.54 -5.94 17.93
CA ASP A 108 2.57 -5.16 18.71
C ASP A 108 1.27 -5.93 19.00
N PHE A 109 0.83 -6.81 18.10
CA PHE A 109 -0.33 -7.68 18.34
C PHE A 109 -0.11 -8.66 19.49
N THR A 110 1.13 -9.15 19.67
CA THR A 110 1.50 -10.03 20.81
C THR A 110 1.49 -9.26 22.13
N LEU A 111 1.77 -7.95 22.09
CA LEU A 111 1.68 -7.06 23.25
C LEU A 111 0.25 -6.56 23.53
N GLY A 112 -0.72 -6.90 22.65
CA GLY A 112 -2.14 -6.62 22.83
C GLY A 112 -2.57 -5.16 22.64
N ARG A 113 -1.65 -4.27 22.23
CA ARG A 113 -1.97 -2.84 22.06
C ARG A 113 -1.01 -2.13 21.11
N ASP A 114 -1.55 -1.26 20.26
CA ASP A 114 -0.77 -0.35 19.41
C ASP A 114 0.02 0.64 20.29
N SER A 115 1.34 0.67 20.09
CA SER A 115 2.22 1.52 20.89
C SER A 115 1.98 2.99 20.60
N ASN A 116 1.68 3.35 19.36
CA ASN A 116 1.48 4.73 18.95
C ASN A 116 0.23 5.32 19.58
N ASP A 117 -0.88 4.59 19.56
CA ASP A 117 -2.12 5.03 20.20
C ASP A 117 -1.95 5.17 21.71
N ARG A 118 -1.26 4.23 22.37
CA ARG A 118 -0.96 4.32 23.81
C ARG A 118 -0.14 5.56 24.16
N PHE A 119 0.87 5.90 23.36
CA PHE A 119 1.71 7.06 23.63
C PHE A 119 1.05 8.40 23.25
N LYS A 120 0.17 8.44 22.24
CA LYS A 120 -0.68 9.60 21.97
C LYS A 120 -1.61 9.91 23.15
N GLU A 121 -2.25 8.88 23.71
CA GLU A 121 -3.07 9.02 24.91
C GLU A 121 -2.26 9.61 26.08
N LYS A 122 -1.07 9.07 26.32
CA LYS A 122 -0.16 9.56 27.36
C LYS A 122 0.25 11.02 27.12
N LEU A 123 0.63 11.37 25.89
CA LEU A 123 1.00 12.74 25.51
C LEU A 123 -0.13 13.73 25.80
N LEU A 124 -1.35 13.42 25.36
CA LEU A 124 -2.53 14.25 25.60
C LEU A 124 -2.85 14.34 27.10
N GLY A 125 -2.75 13.23 27.82
CA GLY A 125 -2.91 13.19 29.27
C GLY A 125 -1.90 14.06 30.02
N GLU A 126 -0.63 14.03 29.63
CA GLU A 126 0.42 14.88 30.21
C GLU A 126 0.16 16.37 29.95
N ILE A 127 -0.29 16.74 28.75
CA ILE A 127 -0.67 18.11 28.42
C ILE A 127 -1.85 18.57 29.29
N LEU A 128 -2.92 17.78 29.35
CA LEU A 128 -4.10 18.09 30.15
C LEU A 128 -3.77 18.22 31.64
N GLN A 129 -2.97 17.30 32.18
CA GLN A 129 -2.57 17.34 33.58
C GLN A 129 -1.78 18.61 33.91
N LYS A 130 -0.88 19.04 33.03
CA LYS A 130 -0.15 20.31 33.19
C LYS A 130 -1.10 21.51 33.15
N LEU A 131 -2.08 21.52 32.24
CA LEU A 131 -3.09 22.58 32.15
C LEU A 131 -3.99 22.63 33.39
N GLN A 132 -4.42 21.48 33.91
CA GLN A 132 -5.20 21.39 35.15
C GLN A 132 -4.40 21.91 36.36
N THR A 133 -3.14 21.49 36.48
CA THR A 133 -2.24 21.90 37.58
C THR A 133 -1.99 23.41 37.57
N ALA A 134 -1.85 23.99 36.37
CA ALA A 134 -1.68 25.43 36.19
C ALA A 134 -3.02 26.19 36.29
N THR A 135 -4.15 25.50 36.47
CA THR A 135 -5.51 26.07 36.49
C THR A 135 -5.87 26.86 35.21
N TRP A 136 -5.37 26.42 34.05
CA TRP A 136 -5.61 27.06 32.75
C TRP A 136 -6.96 26.69 32.14
N LEU A 137 -7.60 25.61 32.59
CA LEU A 137 -8.91 25.19 32.10
C LEU A 137 -10.03 25.87 32.91
N ARG A 138 -11.28 25.71 32.46
CA ARG A 138 -12.46 26.08 33.25
C ARG A 138 -12.48 25.25 34.55
N ASP A 139 -13.00 25.82 35.63
CA ASP A 139 -13.00 25.22 36.98
C ASP A 139 -13.56 23.78 37.06
N ASP A 140 -14.62 23.48 36.33
CA ASP A 140 -15.19 22.14 36.22
C ASP A 140 -14.22 21.16 35.55
N LEU A 141 -13.50 21.60 34.52
CA LEU A 141 -12.48 20.80 33.82
C LEU A 141 -11.19 20.67 34.64
N ASN A 142 -10.79 21.69 35.40
CA ASN A 142 -9.64 21.59 36.31
C ASN A 142 -9.86 20.55 37.41
N ARG A 143 -11.12 20.36 37.83
CA ARG A 143 -11.51 19.38 38.86
C ARG A 143 -11.95 18.03 38.29
N ALA A 144 -12.12 17.92 36.97
CA ALA A 144 -12.55 16.68 36.34
C ALA A 144 -11.45 15.61 36.40
N GLU A 145 -11.86 14.34 36.43
CA GLU A 145 -10.94 13.22 36.36
C GLU A 145 -10.24 13.21 34.99
N LEU A 146 -8.91 13.11 35.01
CA LEU A 146 -8.08 13.15 33.80
C LEU A 146 -8.47 12.05 32.79
N ALA A 147 -8.72 10.82 33.26
CA ALA A 147 -9.13 9.71 32.41
C ALA A 147 -10.43 10.01 31.64
N THR A 148 -11.42 10.59 32.33
CA THR A 148 -12.68 11.01 31.69
C THR A 148 -12.47 12.08 30.62
N LEU A 149 -11.54 13.02 30.83
CA LEU A 149 -11.22 14.05 29.84
C LEU A 149 -10.51 13.45 28.61
N ILE A 150 -9.57 12.53 28.83
CA ILE A 150 -8.87 11.82 27.76
C ILE A 150 -9.87 11.03 26.92
N ASP A 151 -10.77 10.26 27.55
CA ASP A 151 -11.78 9.46 26.84
C ASP A 151 -12.65 10.35 25.96
N LYS A 152 -13.09 11.50 26.47
CA LYS A 152 -13.87 12.48 25.70
C LYS A 152 -13.11 13.08 24.53
N LEU A 153 -11.80 13.28 24.68
CA LEU A 153 -10.96 13.88 23.65
C LEU A 153 -10.52 12.90 22.57
N ILE A 154 -10.48 11.60 22.84
CA ILE A 154 -9.91 10.62 21.91
C ILE A 154 -10.96 9.65 21.38
N TYR A 155 -11.84 9.15 22.24
CA TYR A 155 -12.72 8.02 21.92
C TYR A 155 -14.18 8.42 21.70
N ASP A 156 -14.55 9.66 22.02
CA ASP A 156 -15.91 10.15 21.80
C ASP A 156 -16.18 10.36 20.30
N ASN A 157 -17.38 9.99 19.85
CA ASN A 157 -17.75 10.08 18.42
C ASN A 157 -17.74 11.53 17.92
N ASP A 158 -18.03 12.49 18.81
CA ASP A 158 -18.00 13.93 18.55
C ASP A 158 -16.73 14.58 19.14
N SER A 159 -15.63 13.82 19.24
CA SER A 159 -14.37 14.34 19.75
C SER A 159 -13.96 15.61 19.02
N VAL A 160 -13.60 16.64 19.81
CA VAL A 160 -13.05 17.91 19.31
C VAL A 160 -11.68 17.76 18.64
N LEU A 161 -11.00 16.63 18.84
CA LEU A 161 -9.73 16.32 18.20
C LEU A 161 -9.90 15.66 16.83
N THR A 162 -11.12 15.25 16.46
CA THR A 162 -11.39 14.62 15.15
C THR A 162 -10.86 15.50 14.02
N GLY A 163 -9.88 14.98 13.27
CA GLY A 163 -9.24 15.67 12.14
C GLY A 163 -8.08 16.60 12.52
N ALA A 164 -7.77 16.75 13.81
CA ALA A 164 -6.61 17.50 14.24
C ALA A 164 -5.29 16.77 13.91
N HIS A 165 -4.22 17.53 13.69
CA HIS A 165 -2.91 16.96 13.35
C HIS A 165 -2.35 16.02 14.41
N VAL A 166 -2.74 16.18 15.68
CA VAL A 166 -2.31 15.30 16.79
C VAL A 166 -2.75 13.85 16.58
N GLU A 167 -3.84 13.61 15.86
CA GLU A 167 -4.29 12.25 15.52
C GLU A 167 -3.38 11.57 14.49
N ASN A 168 -2.57 12.35 13.77
CA ASN A 168 -1.71 11.89 12.68
C ASN A 168 -0.27 11.60 13.13
N ILE A 169 0.04 11.78 14.42
CA ILE A 169 1.32 11.39 15.03
C ILE A 169 1.49 9.88 14.88
N ILE A 170 2.67 9.46 14.40
CA ILE A 170 3.05 8.06 14.11
C ILE A 170 4.41 7.67 14.71
N GLU A 171 5.11 8.62 15.33
CA GLU A 171 6.49 8.52 15.81
C GLU A 171 6.68 7.53 16.96
N PHE A 172 5.59 7.17 17.65
CA PHE A 172 5.62 6.23 18.76
C PHE A 172 5.30 4.79 18.33
N GLY A 173 5.10 4.56 17.04
CA GLY A 173 4.97 3.23 16.47
C GLY A 173 6.29 2.45 16.56
N ARG A 174 6.23 1.18 16.98
CA ARG A 174 7.43 0.33 17.01
C ARG A 174 7.81 -0.22 15.64
N CYS A 175 6.86 -0.28 14.72
CA CYS A 175 7.10 -0.74 13.36
C CYS A 175 8.04 0.21 12.61
N VAL A 176 9.10 -0.34 12.02
CA VAL A 176 9.83 0.37 10.96
C VAL A 176 8.91 0.43 9.75
N HIS A 177 8.79 1.57 9.08
CA HIS A 177 7.99 1.68 7.86
C HIS A 177 8.61 0.89 6.69
N ALA A 178 7.80 0.53 5.70
CA ALA A 178 8.25 -0.32 4.61
C ALA A 178 9.41 0.30 3.80
N GLU A 179 9.34 1.60 3.53
CA GLU A 179 10.36 2.37 2.80
C GLU A 179 11.68 2.35 3.56
N MET A 180 11.62 2.63 4.87
CA MET A 180 12.79 2.58 5.74
C MET A 180 13.34 1.16 5.88
N ALA A 181 12.48 0.16 5.98
CA ALA A 181 12.90 -1.24 6.03
C ALA A 181 13.68 -1.63 4.76
N ALA A 182 13.24 -1.17 3.59
CA ALA A 182 13.95 -1.44 2.32
C ALA A 182 15.32 -0.74 2.28
N ILE A 183 15.42 0.52 2.71
CA ILE A 183 16.69 1.27 2.77
C ILE A 183 17.66 0.61 3.78
N VAL A 184 17.18 0.30 4.98
CA VAL A 184 18.00 -0.28 6.05
C VAL A 184 18.43 -1.71 5.70
N ASP A 185 17.59 -2.51 5.03
CA ASP A 185 17.98 -3.83 4.54
C ASP A 185 19.15 -3.76 3.55
N ALA A 186 19.09 -2.83 2.59
CA ALA A 186 20.18 -2.60 1.65
C ALA A 186 21.47 -2.17 2.37
N ALA A 187 21.36 -1.20 3.29
CA ALA A 187 22.49 -0.71 4.08
C ALA A 187 23.15 -1.81 4.91
N ARG A 188 22.34 -2.66 5.58
CA ARG A 188 22.84 -3.77 6.40
C ARG A 188 23.58 -4.83 5.57
N ARG A 189 23.24 -4.98 4.29
CA ARG A 189 23.91 -5.87 3.34
C ARG A 189 25.07 -5.19 2.58
N GLY A 190 25.30 -3.90 2.80
CA GLY A 190 26.35 -3.14 2.10
C GLY A 190 26.05 -2.90 0.63
N VAL A 191 24.77 -2.83 0.24
CA VAL A 191 24.35 -2.57 -1.14
C VAL A 191 23.88 -1.13 -1.28
N SER A 192 24.43 -0.40 -2.26
CA SER A 192 24.04 0.98 -2.54
C SER A 192 22.61 1.06 -3.09
N VAL A 193 21.90 2.10 -2.68
CA VAL A 193 20.58 2.51 -3.23
C VAL A 193 20.64 3.87 -3.94
N ASP A 194 21.84 4.47 -4.07
CA ASP A 194 21.99 5.73 -4.81
C ASP A 194 21.62 5.53 -6.29
N GLY A 195 20.88 6.48 -6.86
CA GLY A 195 20.40 6.42 -8.24
C GLY A 195 19.26 5.43 -8.48
N SER A 196 18.68 4.84 -7.43
CA SER A 196 17.67 3.78 -7.55
C SER A 196 16.22 4.30 -7.64
N VAL A 197 15.29 3.38 -7.86
CA VAL A 197 13.83 3.62 -7.83
C VAL A 197 13.22 2.89 -6.65
N LEU A 198 12.35 3.54 -5.89
CA LEU A 198 11.57 2.94 -4.82
C LEU A 198 10.11 2.81 -5.22
N TYR A 199 9.57 1.60 -5.16
CA TYR A 199 8.14 1.30 -5.29
C TYR A 199 7.54 1.10 -3.90
N THR A 200 6.41 1.72 -3.60
CA THR A 200 5.73 1.53 -2.31
C THR A 200 4.21 1.46 -2.48
N THR A 201 3.54 0.62 -1.70
CA THR A 201 2.09 0.45 -1.82
C THR A 201 1.32 1.70 -1.39
N THR A 202 1.92 2.53 -0.53
CA THR A 202 1.31 3.76 0.03
C THR A 202 2.28 4.93 -0.09
N PHE A 203 1.77 6.14 -0.39
CA PHE A 203 2.55 7.36 -0.45
C PHE A 203 3.37 7.56 0.85
N PRO A 204 4.69 7.81 0.76
CA PRO A 204 5.54 7.90 1.94
C PRO A 204 5.14 9.00 2.92
N CYS A 205 5.28 8.74 4.22
CA CYS A 205 5.21 9.81 5.22
C CYS A 205 6.44 10.73 5.12
N HIS A 206 6.36 11.92 5.72
CA HIS A 206 7.46 12.89 5.73
C HIS A 206 8.73 12.34 6.40
N GLU A 207 8.59 11.52 7.44
CA GLU A 207 9.73 10.85 8.10
C GLU A 207 10.46 9.89 7.15
N CYS A 208 9.75 9.16 6.28
CA CYS A 208 10.39 8.29 5.28
C CYS A 208 10.99 9.11 4.14
N ALA A 209 10.28 10.15 3.69
CA ALA A 209 10.68 10.98 2.56
C ALA A 209 12.07 11.60 2.74
N ARG A 210 12.40 12.15 3.92
CA ARG A 210 13.74 12.70 4.16
C ARG A 210 14.86 11.68 3.99
N HIS A 211 14.61 10.42 4.36
CA HIS A 211 15.61 9.35 4.22
C HIS A 211 15.68 8.86 2.78
N ILE A 212 14.57 8.84 2.04
CA ILE A 212 14.55 8.55 0.61
C ILE A 212 15.47 9.54 -0.12
N VAL A 213 15.30 10.83 0.15
CA VAL A 213 16.15 11.90 -0.41
C VAL A 213 17.60 11.71 0.02
N ALA A 214 17.86 11.57 1.32
CA ALA A 214 19.23 11.42 1.84
C ALA A 214 19.94 10.14 1.35
N ALA A 215 19.21 9.09 0.99
CA ALA A 215 19.75 7.84 0.48
C ALA A 215 20.13 7.92 -1.01
N GLY A 216 19.79 9.02 -1.71
CA GLY A 216 20.08 9.20 -3.13
C GLY A 216 19.11 8.47 -4.07
N ILE A 217 17.95 8.02 -3.57
CA ILE A 217 16.89 7.47 -4.43
C ILE A 217 16.39 8.59 -5.35
N ARG A 218 16.27 8.31 -6.65
CA ARG A 218 15.90 9.32 -7.66
C ARG A 218 14.40 9.39 -7.93
N ARG A 219 13.71 8.26 -7.80
CA ARG A 219 12.28 8.17 -8.13
C ARG A 219 11.52 7.29 -7.15
N VAL A 220 10.34 7.73 -6.77
CA VAL A 220 9.38 6.99 -5.96
C VAL A 220 8.09 6.80 -6.75
N VAL A 221 7.62 5.55 -6.82
CA VAL A 221 6.33 5.20 -7.41
C VAL A 221 5.43 4.67 -6.31
N TYR A 222 4.28 5.31 -6.10
CA TYR A 222 3.33 4.92 -5.05
C TYR A 222 1.96 4.57 -5.61
N ARG A 223 1.27 3.58 -5.03
CA ARG A 223 -0.09 3.20 -5.49
C ARG A 223 -1.21 3.96 -4.78
N VAL A 224 -1.18 3.99 -3.45
CA VAL A 224 -2.27 4.56 -2.65
C VAL A 224 -1.86 5.94 -2.11
N PRO A 225 -2.67 7.00 -2.26
CA PRO A 225 -2.34 8.30 -1.69
C PRO A 225 -2.36 8.26 -0.16
N TYR A 226 -1.54 9.10 0.47
CA TYR A 226 -1.52 9.29 1.93
C TYR A 226 -1.72 10.76 2.27
N PRO A 227 -2.99 11.24 2.37
CA PRO A 227 -3.30 12.67 2.51
C PRO A 227 -2.72 13.32 3.78
N LYS A 228 -2.34 12.53 4.78
CA LYS A 228 -1.76 13.00 6.05
C LYS A 228 -0.25 13.29 5.94
N SER A 229 0.37 12.99 4.81
CA SER A 229 1.79 13.24 4.60
C SER A 229 2.08 14.73 4.42
N LEU A 230 3.11 15.23 5.10
CA LEU A 230 3.55 16.63 5.05
C LEU A 230 4.66 16.86 4.02
N VAL A 231 4.90 15.89 3.12
CA VAL A 231 6.02 15.93 2.15
C VAL A 231 6.02 17.21 1.31
N ARG A 232 4.86 17.61 0.78
CA ARG A 232 4.72 18.82 -0.04
C ARG A 232 5.04 20.11 0.73
N GLU A 233 4.85 20.10 2.04
CA GLU A 233 5.10 21.27 2.90
C GLU A 233 6.55 21.30 3.39
N LEU A 234 7.12 20.15 3.75
CA LEU A 234 8.42 20.07 4.40
C LEU A 234 9.61 19.94 3.45
N TYR A 235 9.40 19.44 2.23
CA TYR A 235 10.48 19.19 1.26
C TYR A 235 10.21 19.79 -0.14
N PRO A 236 9.67 21.03 -0.26
CA PRO A 236 9.37 21.62 -1.57
C PRO A 236 10.63 21.92 -2.40
N ASP A 237 11.81 21.93 -1.79
CA ASP A 237 13.11 22.19 -2.40
C ASP A 237 13.83 20.94 -2.93
N SER A 238 13.36 19.76 -2.52
CA SER A 238 14.06 18.49 -2.73
C SER A 238 13.17 17.40 -3.32
N ILE A 239 11.84 17.52 -3.19
CA ILE A 239 10.87 16.53 -3.68
C ILE A 239 9.89 17.21 -4.62
N ASP A 240 9.78 16.63 -5.80
CA ASP A 240 8.76 16.96 -6.77
C ASP A 240 7.66 15.91 -6.68
N VAL A 241 6.45 16.33 -6.34
CA VAL A 241 5.29 15.44 -6.31
C VAL A 241 4.48 15.71 -7.56
N ASP A 242 4.23 14.64 -8.32
CA ASP A 242 3.53 14.61 -9.61
C ASP A 242 4.42 14.80 -10.86
N GLY A 243 5.70 15.18 -10.72
CA GLY A 243 6.69 15.06 -11.81
C GLY A 243 6.80 16.27 -12.74
N ASP A 244 6.51 17.48 -12.24
CA ASP A 244 6.53 18.72 -13.01
C ASP A 244 7.92 19.39 -13.07
N LEU A 245 8.89 18.92 -12.26
CA LEU A 245 10.21 19.54 -12.05
C LEU A 245 11.36 18.67 -12.58
N ASP A 246 12.55 19.26 -12.68
CA ASP A 246 13.75 18.58 -13.20
C ASP A 246 14.22 17.45 -12.26
N GLU A 247 14.21 16.21 -12.75
CA GLU A 247 14.66 14.98 -12.07
C GLU A 247 16.13 15.03 -11.60
N ASN A 248 16.95 15.94 -12.15
CA ASN A 248 18.32 16.14 -11.68
C ASN A 248 18.42 16.99 -10.41
N THR A 249 17.35 17.71 -10.08
CA THR A 249 17.30 18.64 -8.95
C THR A 249 16.38 18.18 -7.84
N HIS A 250 15.35 17.40 -8.17
CA HIS A 250 14.36 16.89 -7.22
C HIS A 250 14.21 15.37 -7.32
N VAL A 251 13.85 14.74 -6.21
CA VAL A 251 13.38 13.35 -6.20
C VAL A 251 11.92 13.33 -6.60
N THR A 252 11.60 12.61 -7.68
CA THR A 252 10.22 12.55 -8.21
C THR A 252 9.38 11.53 -7.44
N PHE A 253 8.24 11.97 -6.92
CA PHE A 253 7.22 11.13 -6.29
C PHE A 253 6.00 11.11 -7.21
N GLN A 254 5.71 9.97 -7.83
CA GLN A 254 4.64 9.85 -8.82
C GLN A 254 3.69 8.70 -8.53
N PRO A 255 2.40 8.85 -8.89
CA PRO A 255 1.44 7.77 -8.76
C PRO A 255 1.78 6.61 -9.70
N PHE A 256 1.38 5.40 -9.30
CA PHE A 256 1.51 4.20 -10.10
C PHE A 256 0.59 4.23 -11.32
N VAL A 257 1.14 3.87 -12.48
CA VAL A 257 0.42 3.69 -13.73
C VAL A 257 0.67 2.26 -14.25
N GLY A 258 -0.40 1.57 -14.63
CA GLY A 258 -0.36 0.21 -15.16
C GLY A 258 -1.38 -0.73 -14.54
N ILE A 259 -1.17 -2.02 -14.75
CA ILE A 259 -1.96 -3.11 -14.17
C ILE A 259 -1.69 -3.22 -12.67
N ALA A 260 -2.75 -3.12 -11.86
CA ALA A 260 -2.64 -3.22 -10.42
C ALA A 260 -2.17 -4.63 -9.97
N PRO A 261 -1.43 -4.74 -8.86
CA PRO A 261 -1.00 -6.02 -8.29
C PRO A 261 -2.12 -7.07 -8.16
N ARG A 262 -3.34 -6.65 -7.80
CA ARG A 262 -4.53 -7.52 -7.68
C ARG A 262 -4.84 -8.31 -8.96
N ARG A 263 -4.53 -7.77 -10.14
CA ARG A 263 -4.77 -8.40 -11.44
C ARG A 263 -3.49 -8.84 -12.15
N PHE A 264 -2.33 -8.63 -11.52
CA PHE A 264 -1.03 -8.87 -12.12
C PHE A 264 -0.89 -10.30 -12.65
N ARG A 265 -1.15 -11.30 -11.79
CA ARG A 265 -1.10 -12.71 -12.19
C ARG A 265 -2.10 -13.00 -13.31
N GLN A 266 -3.37 -12.61 -13.12
CA GLN A 266 -4.45 -12.88 -14.07
C GLN A 266 -4.14 -12.37 -15.49
N PHE A 267 -3.53 -11.19 -15.60
CA PHE A 267 -3.27 -10.55 -16.89
C PHE A 267 -1.92 -10.93 -17.51
N PHE A 268 -0.92 -11.33 -16.71
CA PHE A 268 0.42 -11.64 -17.21
C PHE A 268 0.80 -13.13 -17.19
N GLU A 269 -0.04 -14.01 -16.63
CA GLU A 269 0.15 -15.46 -16.73
C GLU A 269 0.13 -15.93 -18.18
N MET A 270 1.05 -16.85 -18.51
CA MET A 270 1.28 -17.26 -19.89
C MET A 270 0.06 -17.93 -20.50
N ARG A 271 -0.36 -17.42 -21.66
CA ARG A 271 -1.36 -18.03 -22.54
C ARG A 271 -0.69 -18.65 -23.77
N GLN A 272 -1.50 -19.25 -24.65
CA GLN A 272 -1.00 -19.78 -25.91
C GLN A 272 -0.40 -18.65 -26.77
N ARG A 273 0.93 -18.68 -26.95
CA ARG A 273 1.69 -17.73 -27.78
C ARG A 273 2.10 -18.30 -29.14
N LYS A 274 2.01 -19.63 -29.29
CA LYS A 274 2.38 -20.34 -30.52
C LYS A 274 1.37 -21.42 -30.89
N ASP A 275 1.25 -21.69 -32.18
CA ASP A 275 0.50 -22.83 -32.70
C ASP A 275 1.31 -24.13 -32.57
N ARG A 276 0.71 -25.26 -32.98
CA ARG A 276 1.36 -26.58 -32.93
C ARG A 276 2.59 -26.70 -33.86
N ARG A 277 2.73 -25.80 -34.83
CA ARG A 277 3.84 -25.74 -35.78
C ARG A 277 4.95 -24.78 -35.30
N GLY A 278 4.75 -24.10 -34.17
CA GLY A 278 5.69 -23.16 -33.59
C GLY A 278 5.55 -21.72 -34.11
N PHE A 279 4.57 -21.43 -34.96
CA PHE A 279 4.34 -20.05 -35.41
C PHE A 279 3.65 -19.22 -34.33
N VAL A 280 3.98 -17.93 -34.30
CA VAL A 280 3.39 -16.95 -33.39
C VAL A 280 1.87 -16.85 -33.62
N VAL A 281 1.09 -16.97 -32.54
CA VAL A 281 -0.36 -16.74 -32.58
C VAL A 281 -0.62 -15.27 -32.92
N GLN A 282 -1.38 -15.05 -33.98
CA GLN A 282 -1.84 -13.72 -34.38
C GLN A 282 -3.06 -13.33 -33.54
N TRP A 283 -2.90 -12.32 -32.69
CA TRP A 283 -4.02 -11.75 -31.94
C TRP A 283 -4.92 -10.93 -32.88
N LYS A 284 -6.23 -11.16 -32.79
CA LYS A 284 -7.22 -10.52 -33.65
C LYS A 284 -8.23 -9.77 -32.80
N ARG A 285 -8.23 -8.43 -32.91
CA ARG A 285 -9.06 -7.53 -32.10
C ARG A 285 -10.55 -7.84 -32.19
N ASP A 286 -11.05 -8.21 -33.38
CA ASP A 286 -12.44 -8.57 -33.67
C ASP A 286 -12.89 -9.90 -33.04
N LYS A 287 -11.94 -10.76 -32.67
CA LYS A 287 -12.21 -12.08 -32.06
C LYS A 287 -11.78 -12.16 -30.59
N ALA A 288 -11.15 -11.10 -30.08
CA ALA A 288 -10.61 -11.09 -28.74
C ALA A 288 -11.74 -11.06 -27.70
N ARG A 289 -11.56 -11.80 -26.61
CA ARG A 289 -12.48 -11.83 -25.47
C ARG A 289 -11.81 -11.23 -24.24
N PRO A 290 -12.53 -10.45 -23.43
CA PRO A 290 -11.97 -9.87 -22.23
C PRO A 290 -11.72 -10.97 -21.19
N ASN A 291 -10.58 -10.87 -20.51
CA ASN A 291 -10.12 -11.76 -19.47
C ASN A 291 -10.47 -11.19 -18.10
N LEU A 292 -11.76 -11.01 -17.80
CA LEU A 292 -12.19 -10.43 -16.51
C LEU A 292 -12.20 -11.47 -15.36
N GLY A 293 -11.75 -12.69 -15.64
CA GLY A 293 -11.88 -13.84 -14.75
C GLY A 293 -13.28 -14.44 -14.90
N ASP A 294 -13.49 -15.62 -14.34
CA ASP A 294 -14.84 -16.18 -14.26
C ASP A 294 -15.66 -15.28 -13.33
N TYR A 295 -16.44 -14.39 -13.92
CA TYR A 295 -17.64 -13.90 -13.26
C TYR A 295 -18.53 -15.13 -13.17
N VAL A 296 -18.57 -15.76 -11.99
CA VAL A 296 -19.60 -16.75 -11.66
C VAL A 296 -20.72 -15.96 -11.00
N PRO A 297 -21.70 -15.43 -11.77
CA PRO A 297 -22.92 -14.98 -11.15
C PRO A 297 -23.61 -16.23 -10.64
N ASN A 298 -23.84 -16.27 -9.32
CA ASN A 298 -24.73 -17.17 -8.61
C ASN A 298 -24.05 -18.36 -7.92
N TYR A 299 -23.91 -18.24 -6.60
CA TYR A 299 -23.63 -19.33 -5.65
C TYR A 299 -24.53 -20.56 -5.90
N GLY A 300 -25.76 -20.35 -6.39
CA GLY A 300 -26.69 -21.43 -6.69
C GLY A 300 -26.33 -22.34 -7.88
N LEU A 301 -25.38 -21.95 -8.75
CA LEU A 301 -24.87 -22.86 -9.79
C LEU A 301 -23.80 -23.80 -9.24
N ILE A 302 -22.96 -23.31 -8.32
CA ILE A 302 -21.94 -24.12 -7.63
C ILE A 302 -22.61 -25.15 -6.73
N GLU A 303 -23.62 -24.76 -5.94
CA GLU A 303 -24.37 -25.72 -5.11
C GLU A 303 -25.06 -26.79 -5.95
N LYS A 304 -25.52 -26.44 -7.15
CA LYS A 304 -26.19 -27.41 -8.03
C LYS A 304 -25.20 -28.41 -8.62
N ASP A 305 -24.05 -27.94 -9.11
CA ASP A 305 -23.00 -28.82 -9.64
C ASP A 305 -22.36 -29.67 -8.55
N GLU A 306 -22.15 -29.12 -7.34
CA GLU A 306 -21.66 -29.89 -6.19
C GLU A 306 -22.71 -30.88 -5.66
N ALA A 307 -24.00 -30.50 -5.62
CA ALA A 307 -25.07 -31.42 -5.23
C ALA A 307 -25.26 -32.55 -6.24
N GLU A 308 -25.21 -32.26 -7.55
CA GLU A 308 -25.27 -33.28 -8.60
C GLU A 308 -24.07 -34.23 -8.53
N PHE A 309 -22.85 -33.70 -8.30
CA PHE A 309 -21.65 -34.50 -8.10
C PHE A 309 -21.72 -35.39 -6.83
N ILE A 310 -22.22 -34.86 -5.71
CA ILE A 310 -22.41 -35.62 -4.47
C ILE A 310 -23.49 -36.70 -4.64
N LEU A 311 -24.56 -36.43 -5.41
CA LEU A 311 -25.62 -37.39 -5.69
C LEU A 311 -25.15 -38.52 -6.63
N GLU A 312 -24.34 -38.23 -7.64
CA GLU A 312 -23.72 -39.26 -8.49
C GLU A 312 -22.77 -40.17 -7.68
N PHE A 313 -21.95 -39.61 -6.78
CA PHE A 313 -21.01 -40.40 -5.98
C PHE A 313 -21.64 -41.14 -4.78
N SER A 314 -22.79 -40.67 -4.28
CA SER A 314 -23.52 -41.34 -3.18
C SER A 314 -24.51 -42.40 -3.66
N GLY A 315 -24.77 -42.47 -4.98
CA GLY A 315 -25.58 -43.52 -5.60
C GLY A 315 -24.89 -44.89 -5.67
N ASP A 316 -23.56 -44.93 -5.75
CA ASP A 316 -22.76 -46.17 -5.86
C ASP A 316 -22.44 -46.84 -4.50
N ALA A 317 -22.92 -46.28 -3.38
CA ALA A 317 -22.67 -46.82 -2.03
C ALA A 317 -23.85 -47.60 -1.43
N ARG A 318 -24.85 -47.98 -2.23
CA ARG A 318 -25.98 -48.82 -1.81
C ARG A 318 -26.19 -50.01 -2.75
N GLU A 319 -25.29 -50.99 -2.65
CA GLU A 319 -25.58 -52.42 -2.87
C GLU A 319 -25.09 -53.24 -1.67
#